data_AF-A0A1S2LW04-F1
#
_entry.id   AF-A0A1S2LW04-F1
#
_cell.length_a   1.000
_cell.length_b   1.000
_cell.length_c   1.000
_cell.angle_alpha   90.00
_cell.angle_beta   90.00
_cell.angle_gamma   90.00
#
_symmetry.space_group_name_H-M   'P 1'
#
loop_
_entity.id
_entity.type
_entity.pdbx_description
1 polymer ?
#
loop_
_entity_poly.entity_id
_entity_poly.type
_entity_poly.pdbx_seq_one_letter_code
_entity_poly.pdbx_strand_id
1 'polypeptide(L)'
;MSRNQPCPCGSGKKFKKCCLNKVSNSKQLTSQFKAGETVLVRPLEPLQQSNDYVTLLDRGIFYKRKGLYDQAKEQCIKAIRVNPKHFQAYYNLGKVLYILGEYKQAVKSYKTALELGYGGIGDVMRHLGHALLDEQAPETEKYIIMNYLQSIDPVKKLAYKKPTKKEIDDYDAMCAAAARQYVESVLAEEKDEDL
;
A
#
# COMPACT_ATOMS: atom_id res chain seq x y z
N MET A 1 24.24 25.45 8.83
CA MET A 1 23.39 25.47 10.05
C MET A 1 24.27 25.49 11.30
N SER A 2 23.98 26.34 12.29
CA SER A 2 24.79 26.43 13.51
C SER A 2 24.66 25.18 14.39
N ARG A 3 25.77 24.67 14.93
CA ARG A 3 25.86 23.39 15.69
C ARG A 3 24.91 23.31 16.90
N ASN A 4 24.51 24.45 17.45
CA ASN A 4 23.67 24.52 18.64
C ASN A 4 22.18 24.77 18.35
N GLN A 5 21.77 24.91 17.09
CA GLN A 5 20.37 25.09 16.70
C GLN A 5 19.56 23.79 16.85
N PRO A 6 18.22 23.87 16.99
CA PRO A 6 17.35 22.70 16.97
C PRO A 6 17.53 21.88 15.69
N CYS A 7 17.49 20.56 15.82
CA CYS A 7 17.70 19.68 14.69
C CYS A 7 16.50 19.71 13.72
N PRO A 8 16.70 19.89 12.40
CA PRO A 8 15.61 20.01 11.44
C PRO A 8 14.80 18.71 11.25
N CYS A 9 15.25 17.59 11.81
CA CYS A 9 14.51 16.32 11.81
C CYS A 9 13.35 16.27 12.81
N GLY A 10 13.08 17.36 13.54
CA GLY A 10 11.96 17.44 14.48
C GLY A 10 12.16 16.71 15.80
N SER A 11 13.36 16.18 16.08
CA SER A 11 13.61 15.34 17.26
C SER A 11 13.72 16.10 18.59
N GLY A 12 13.49 17.42 18.61
CA GLY A 12 13.64 18.27 19.80
C GLY A 12 15.07 18.42 20.37
N LYS A 13 16.09 17.82 19.73
CA LYS A 13 17.51 17.84 20.19
C LYS A 13 18.33 18.86 19.40
N LYS A 14 19.45 19.34 19.96
CA LYS A 14 20.41 20.20 19.24
C LYS A 14 21.06 19.46 18.08
N PHE A 15 21.26 20.12 16.94
CA PHE A 15 21.78 19.55 15.69
C PHE A 15 23.08 18.75 15.89
N LYS A 16 24.01 19.27 16.70
CA LYS A 16 25.28 18.58 17.01
C LYS A 16 25.13 17.23 17.73
N LYS A 17 24.06 17.04 18.51
CA LYS A 17 23.80 15.83 19.32
C LYS A 17 22.87 14.82 18.62
N CYS A 18 22.39 15.14 17.42
CA CYS A 18 21.44 14.29 16.69
C CYS A 18 22.01 13.89 15.32
N CYS A 19 21.72 14.67 14.27
CA CYS A 19 22.15 14.32 12.92
C CYS A 19 23.67 14.48 12.73
N LEU A 20 24.30 15.47 13.35
CA LEU A 20 25.76 15.63 13.24
C LEU A 20 26.53 14.47 13.92
N ASN A 21 25.99 13.94 15.02
CA ASN A 21 26.62 12.85 15.77
C ASN A 21 26.52 11.49 15.03
N LYS A 22 25.50 11.34 14.16
CA LYS A 22 25.37 10.19 13.25
C LYS A 22 26.40 10.22 12.12
N VAL A 23 26.82 11.41 11.68
CA VAL A 23 27.89 11.58 10.68
C VAL A 23 29.26 11.26 11.28
N SER A 24 29.49 11.47 12.58
CA SER A 24 30.76 11.10 13.23
C SER A 24 30.99 9.59 13.36
N ASN A 25 29.95 8.75 13.31
CA ASN A 25 30.09 7.30 13.31
C ASN A 25 30.28 6.67 11.92
N SER A 26 30.31 7.45 10.82
CA SER A 26 30.70 6.94 9.50
C SER A 26 32.24 6.89 9.31
N LYS A 27 33.02 7.23 10.34
CA LYS A 27 34.50 7.17 10.32
C LYS A 27 35.07 5.75 10.43
N GLN A 28 34.25 4.70 10.52
CA GLN A 28 34.75 3.32 10.42
C GLN A 28 34.94 2.82 8.98
N LEU A 29 34.65 3.62 7.95
CA LEU A 29 34.84 3.23 6.54
C LEU A 29 36.07 3.83 5.85
N THR A 30 36.93 4.57 6.56
CA THR A 30 38.09 5.24 5.95
C THR A 30 39.45 4.68 6.38
N SER A 31 39.53 3.45 6.91
CA SER A 31 40.81 2.84 7.32
C SER A 31 41.53 2.01 6.25
N GLN A 32 41.04 1.96 5.00
CA GLN A 32 41.63 1.10 3.95
C GLN A 32 42.24 1.82 2.74
N PHE A 33 42.21 3.15 2.64
CA PHE A 33 42.73 3.82 1.44
C PHE A 33 44.06 4.53 1.73
N LYS A 34 45.13 4.07 1.09
CA LYS A 34 46.46 4.71 1.13
C LYS A 34 46.48 5.93 0.21
N ALA A 35 47.15 6.99 0.66
CA ALA A 35 47.31 8.22 -0.12
C ALA A 35 48.14 7.94 -1.39
N GLY A 36 47.52 8.07 -2.56
CA GLY A 36 48.16 7.91 -3.87
C GLY A 36 47.49 6.92 -4.82
N GLU A 37 46.52 6.12 -4.35
CA GLU A 37 45.73 5.29 -5.25
C GLU A 37 44.67 6.16 -5.93
N THR A 38 44.77 6.31 -7.25
CA THR A 38 43.62 6.69 -8.08
C THR A 38 42.60 5.57 -7.95
N VAL A 39 41.68 5.73 -7.01
CA VAL A 39 40.45 4.95 -7.00
C VAL A 39 39.80 5.25 -8.35
N LEU A 40 39.76 4.28 -9.24
CA LEU A 40 38.82 4.29 -10.34
C LEU A 40 37.45 4.30 -9.68
N VAL A 41 36.94 5.51 -9.41
CA VAL A 41 35.55 5.71 -9.09
C VAL A 41 34.84 5.32 -10.37
N ARG A 42 34.46 4.04 -10.47
CA ARG A 42 33.48 3.62 -11.46
C ARG A 42 32.35 4.66 -11.34
N PRO A 43 31.96 5.31 -12.45
CA PRO A 43 30.80 6.18 -12.43
C PRO A 43 29.70 5.41 -11.70
N LEU A 44 29.10 6.02 -10.67
CA LEU A 44 27.92 5.43 -10.06
C LEU A 44 26.97 5.16 -11.22
N GLU A 45 26.76 3.89 -11.54
CA GLU A 45 25.78 3.51 -12.53
C GLU A 45 24.50 4.24 -12.13
N PRO A 46 23.84 4.98 -13.05
CA PRO A 46 22.65 5.73 -12.71
C PRO A 46 21.70 4.77 -12.02
N LEU A 47 21.37 5.04 -10.74
CA LEU A 47 20.60 4.17 -9.83
C LEU A 47 19.75 3.23 -10.67
N GLN A 48 20.26 2.02 -10.86
CA GLN A 48 19.68 1.07 -11.79
C GLN A 48 18.20 1.04 -11.44
N GLN A 49 17.33 1.46 -12.37
CA GLN A 49 15.90 1.48 -12.12
C GLN A 49 15.48 0.02 -11.97
N SER A 50 15.67 -0.54 -10.78
CA SER A 50 15.40 -1.93 -10.51
C SER A 50 13.90 -2.11 -10.73
N ASN A 51 13.60 -2.99 -11.68
CA ASN A 51 12.25 -3.31 -12.08
C ASN A 51 11.83 -4.63 -11.42
N ASP A 52 12.45 -4.94 -10.28
CA ASP A 52 12.03 -6.03 -9.42
C ASP A 52 10.65 -5.70 -8.82
N TYR A 53 9.88 -6.74 -8.53
CA TYR A 53 8.50 -6.55 -8.09
C TYR A 53 8.41 -5.78 -6.76
N VAL A 54 9.43 -5.88 -5.89
CA VAL A 54 9.47 -5.17 -4.59
C VAL A 54 9.55 -3.67 -4.83
N THR A 55 10.51 -3.21 -5.62
CA THR A 55 10.66 -1.78 -5.96
C THR A 55 9.42 -1.23 -6.66
N LEU A 56 8.80 -2.02 -7.54
CA LEU A 56 7.55 -1.62 -8.21
C LEU A 56 6.39 -1.46 -7.21
N LEU A 57 6.28 -2.35 -6.21
CA LEU A 57 5.27 -2.21 -5.16
C LEU A 57 5.52 -0.98 -4.29
N ASP A 58 6.76 -0.72 -3.91
CA ASP A 58 7.12 0.46 -3.13
C ASP A 58 6.78 1.76 -3.88
N ARG A 59 7.03 1.80 -5.19
CA ARG A 59 6.59 2.92 -6.04
C ARG A 59 5.07 3.04 -6.09
N GLY A 60 4.35 1.92 -6.24
CA GLY A 60 2.88 1.90 -6.21
C GLY A 60 2.32 2.48 -4.92
N ILE A 61 2.88 2.07 -3.77
CA ILE A 61 2.51 2.58 -2.44
C ILE A 61 2.84 4.08 -2.34
N PHE A 62 4.01 4.50 -2.83
CA PHE A 62 4.42 5.90 -2.84
C PHE A 62 3.44 6.77 -3.63
N TYR A 63 3.09 6.38 -4.86
CA TYR A 63 2.14 7.12 -5.70
C TYR A 63 0.75 7.17 -5.08
N LYS A 64 0.29 6.07 -4.49
CA LYS A 64 -0.98 6.04 -3.75
C LYS A 64 -0.99 7.07 -2.61
N ARG A 65 0.07 7.12 -1.80
CA ARG A 65 0.20 8.10 -0.69
C ARG A 65 0.31 9.55 -1.18
N LYS A 66 0.62 9.76 -2.46
CA LYS A 66 0.60 11.08 -3.12
C LYS A 66 -0.74 11.41 -3.77
N GLY A 67 -1.73 10.51 -3.72
CA GLY A 67 -3.01 10.65 -4.41
C GLY A 67 -2.94 10.40 -5.91
N LEU A 68 -1.79 9.91 -6.42
CA LEU A 68 -1.54 9.65 -7.83
C LEU A 68 -1.97 8.22 -8.16
N TYR A 69 -3.27 7.96 -8.10
CA TYR A 69 -3.83 6.60 -8.12
C TYR A 69 -3.62 5.88 -9.45
N ASP A 70 -3.70 6.58 -10.59
CA ASP A 70 -3.43 5.96 -11.90
C ASP A 70 -1.98 5.49 -12.03
N GLN A 71 -1.03 6.28 -11.55
CA GLN A 71 0.37 5.88 -11.50
C GLN A 71 0.58 4.70 -10.54
N ALA A 72 -0.10 4.71 -9.39
CA ALA A 72 -0.07 3.59 -8.46
C ALA A 72 -0.59 2.29 -9.09
N LYS A 73 -1.68 2.37 -9.87
CA LYS A 73 -2.26 1.25 -10.62
C LYS A 73 -1.24 0.67 -11.60
N GLU A 74 -0.60 1.53 -12.38
CA GLU A 74 0.41 1.12 -13.36
C GLU A 74 1.58 0.37 -12.71
N GLN A 75 2.09 0.86 -11.57
CA GLN A 75 3.19 0.19 -10.87
C GLN A 75 2.78 -1.17 -10.31
N CYS A 76 1.55 -1.31 -9.79
CA CYS A 76 1.05 -2.60 -9.30
C CYS A 76 0.91 -3.61 -10.45
N ILE A 77 0.40 -3.18 -11.61
CA ILE A 77 0.32 -4.03 -12.82
C ILE A 77 1.70 -4.47 -13.27
N LYS A 78 2.69 -3.56 -13.27
CA LYS A 78 4.08 -3.90 -13.57
C LYS A 78 4.63 -4.93 -12.57
N ALA A 79 4.37 -4.77 -11.28
CA ALA A 79 4.80 -5.72 -10.25
C ALA A 79 4.20 -7.12 -10.48
N ILE A 80 2.92 -7.20 -10.86
CA ILE A 80 2.22 -8.45 -11.20
C ILE A 80 2.84 -9.10 -12.44
N ARG A 81 3.21 -8.32 -13.47
CA ARG A 81 3.90 -8.87 -14.67
C ARG A 81 5.24 -9.49 -14.33
N VAL A 82 5.97 -8.93 -13.36
CA VAL A 82 7.26 -9.44 -12.90
C VAL A 82 7.10 -10.67 -12.01
N ASN A 83 6.11 -10.67 -11.11
CA ASN A 83 5.78 -11.83 -10.29
C ASN A 83 4.25 -12.03 -10.20
N PRO A 84 3.69 -12.88 -11.08
CA PRO A 84 2.25 -13.13 -11.14
C PRO A 84 1.68 -13.89 -9.94
N LYS A 85 2.52 -14.41 -9.04
CA LYS A 85 2.11 -15.14 -7.83
C LYS A 85 2.28 -14.31 -6.57
N HIS A 86 2.54 -13.01 -6.70
CA HIS A 86 2.79 -12.16 -5.55
C HIS A 86 1.50 -11.61 -4.93
N PHE A 87 1.07 -12.22 -3.82
CA PHE A 87 -0.09 -11.83 -3.02
C PHE A 87 -0.26 -10.30 -2.85
N GLN A 88 0.78 -9.63 -2.34
CA GLN A 88 0.71 -8.20 -1.99
C GLN A 88 0.50 -7.31 -3.22
N ALA A 89 0.88 -7.78 -4.42
CA ALA A 89 0.73 -7.01 -5.64
C ALA A 89 -0.73 -6.92 -6.06
N TYR A 90 -1.45 -8.04 -5.99
CA TYR A 90 -2.90 -8.08 -6.21
C TYR A 90 -3.67 -7.36 -5.11
N TYR A 91 -3.28 -7.52 -3.84
CA TYR A 91 -3.90 -6.79 -2.73
C TYR A 91 -3.75 -5.27 -2.90
N ASN A 92 -2.54 -4.77 -3.21
CA ASN A 92 -2.33 -3.34 -3.44
C ASN A 92 -3.05 -2.83 -4.69
N LEU A 93 -3.11 -3.63 -5.76
CA LEU A 93 -3.88 -3.28 -6.96
C LEU A 93 -5.37 -3.13 -6.62
N GLY A 94 -5.95 -4.09 -5.88
CA GLY A 94 -7.34 -4.03 -5.44
C GLY A 94 -7.65 -2.76 -4.66
N LYS A 95 -6.73 -2.34 -3.77
CA LYS A 95 -6.89 -1.08 -3.00
C LYS A 95 -6.89 0.14 -3.89
N VAL A 96 -5.99 0.20 -4.86
CA VAL A 96 -5.91 1.33 -5.79
C VAL A 96 -7.15 1.39 -6.68
N LEU A 97 -7.59 0.25 -7.22
CA LEU A 97 -8.81 0.16 -8.04
C LEU A 97 -10.06 0.57 -7.25
N TYR A 98 -10.16 0.15 -6.00
CA TYR A 98 -11.27 0.55 -5.12
C TYR A 98 -11.30 2.07 -4.90
N ILE A 99 -10.14 2.72 -4.69
CA ILE A 99 -10.06 4.18 -4.55
C ILE A 99 -10.44 4.91 -5.86
N LEU A 100 -10.15 4.29 -7.01
CA LEU A 100 -10.53 4.78 -8.33
C LEU A 100 -12.03 4.55 -8.65
N GLY A 101 -12.77 3.82 -7.80
CA GLY A 101 -14.17 3.44 -8.04
C GLY A 101 -14.33 2.27 -9.03
N GLU A 102 -13.24 1.60 -9.40
CA GLU A 102 -13.23 0.43 -10.28
C GLU A 102 -13.55 -0.84 -9.48
N TYR A 103 -14.70 -0.87 -8.78
CA TYR A 103 -15.05 -1.89 -7.78
C TYR A 103 -15.01 -3.32 -8.31
N LYS A 104 -15.57 -3.57 -9.50
CA LYS A 104 -15.54 -4.89 -10.16
C LYS A 104 -14.12 -5.43 -10.37
N GLN A 105 -13.18 -4.55 -10.73
CA GLN A 105 -11.78 -4.95 -10.91
C GLN A 105 -11.06 -5.10 -9.56
N ALA A 106 -11.45 -4.31 -8.56
CA ALA A 106 -10.95 -4.45 -7.20
C ALA A 106 -11.33 -5.82 -6.61
N VAL A 107 -12.60 -6.23 -6.75
CA VAL A 107 -13.11 -7.55 -6.37
C VAL A 107 -12.26 -8.65 -6.99
N LYS A 108 -12.04 -8.63 -8.32
CA LYS A 108 -11.18 -9.61 -9.00
C LYS A 108 -9.77 -9.66 -8.43
N SER A 109 -9.16 -8.50 -8.18
CA SER A 109 -7.80 -8.42 -7.64
C SER A 109 -7.72 -8.99 -6.21
N TYR A 110 -8.73 -8.73 -5.37
CA TYR A 110 -8.78 -9.31 -4.03
C TYR A 110 -9.03 -10.83 -4.05
N LYS A 111 -9.86 -11.34 -4.96
CA LYS A 111 -10.05 -12.78 -5.16
C LYS A 111 -8.73 -13.48 -5.49
N THR A 112 -8.00 -12.98 -6.48
CA THR A 112 -6.68 -13.53 -6.83
C THR A 112 -5.69 -13.41 -5.67
N ALA A 113 -5.75 -12.33 -4.88
CA ALA A 113 -4.94 -12.25 -3.66
C ALA A 113 -5.33 -13.34 -2.65
N LEU A 114 -6.62 -13.63 -2.43
CA LEU A 114 -7.05 -14.71 -1.54
C LEU A 114 -6.60 -16.09 -2.02
N GLU A 115 -6.72 -16.37 -3.33
CA GLU A 115 -6.26 -17.63 -3.95
C GLU A 115 -4.76 -17.85 -3.79
N LEU A 116 -3.96 -16.79 -3.88
CA LEU A 116 -2.50 -16.84 -3.68
C LEU A 116 -2.09 -16.97 -2.21
N GLY A 117 -3.03 -16.74 -1.29
CA GLY A 117 -2.99 -17.09 0.13
C GLY A 117 -1.69 -16.86 0.89
N TYR A 118 -1.48 -15.67 1.50
CA TYR A 118 -0.49 -15.49 2.58
C TYR A 118 -0.85 -14.35 3.55
N GLY A 119 -0.73 -14.63 4.87
CA GLY A 119 -0.49 -13.71 5.99
C GLY A 119 -1.55 -12.62 6.33
N GLY A 120 -2.25 -12.08 5.34
CA GLY A 120 -3.14 -10.92 5.47
C GLY A 120 -4.58 -11.19 5.04
N ILE A 121 -5.01 -12.45 5.08
CA ILE A 121 -6.35 -12.89 4.60
C ILE A 121 -7.46 -12.05 5.25
N GLY A 122 -7.39 -11.76 6.55
CA GLY A 122 -8.38 -10.93 7.24
C GLY A 122 -8.50 -9.51 6.69
N ASP A 123 -7.38 -8.88 6.34
CA ASP A 123 -7.40 -7.57 5.69
C ASP A 123 -7.98 -7.64 4.28
N VAL A 124 -7.58 -8.64 3.48
CA VAL A 124 -8.10 -8.81 2.12
C VAL A 124 -9.60 -9.08 2.14
N MET A 125 -10.08 -9.96 3.03
CA MET A 125 -11.50 -10.27 3.18
C MET A 125 -12.31 -9.03 3.54
N ARG A 126 -11.80 -8.19 4.45
CA ARG A 126 -12.44 -6.92 4.80
C ARG A 126 -12.55 -6.02 3.57
N HIS A 127 -11.45 -5.80 2.85
CA HIS A 127 -11.45 -4.96 1.63
C HIS A 127 -12.29 -5.54 0.49
N LEU A 128 -12.38 -6.87 0.38
CA LEU A 128 -13.26 -7.55 -0.55
C LEU A 128 -14.74 -7.33 -0.19
N GLY A 129 -15.09 -7.45 1.09
CA GLY A 129 -16.45 -7.19 1.58
C GLY A 129 -16.92 -5.78 1.23
N HIS A 130 -16.05 -4.79 1.42
CA HIS A 130 -16.31 -3.42 0.96
C HIS A 130 -16.52 -3.37 -0.57
N ALA A 131 -15.60 -3.93 -1.34
CA ALA A 131 -15.69 -3.88 -2.80
C ALA A 131 -16.93 -4.59 -3.37
N LEU A 132 -17.41 -5.66 -2.72
CA LEU A 132 -18.63 -6.39 -3.10
C LEU A 132 -19.91 -5.60 -2.83
N LEU A 133 -20.02 -4.97 -1.65
CA LEU A 133 -21.15 -4.12 -1.34
C LEU A 133 -21.20 -2.91 -2.29
N ASP A 134 -20.05 -2.32 -2.56
CA ASP A 134 -19.93 -1.12 -3.41
C ASP A 134 -20.16 -1.42 -4.90
N GLU A 135 -19.84 -2.62 -5.37
CA GLU A 135 -20.16 -3.06 -6.73
C GLU A 135 -21.68 -3.14 -6.94
N GLN A 136 -22.44 -3.45 -5.89
CA GLN A 136 -23.90 -3.62 -5.94
C GLN A 136 -24.67 -2.36 -5.48
N ALA A 137 -23.99 -1.41 -4.83
CA ALA A 137 -24.63 -0.23 -4.24
C ALA A 137 -25.06 0.81 -5.29
N PRO A 138 -26.26 1.41 -5.14
CA PRO A 138 -26.68 2.55 -5.95
C PRO A 138 -25.77 3.77 -5.70
N GLU A 139 -25.65 4.64 -6.70
CA GLU A 139 -24.71 5.79 -6.69
C GLU A 139 -24.89 6.74 -5.49
N THR A 140 -26.07 6.78 -4.89
CA THR A 140 -26.42 7.55 -3.70
C THR A 140 -25.75 7.05 -2.41
N GLU A 141 -25.35 5.78 -2.35
CA GLU A 141 -24.74 5.16 -1.15
C GLU A 141 -23.20 5.20 -1.16
N LYS A 142 -22.59 5.56 -2.32
CA LYS A 142 -21.15 5.84 -2.48
C LYS A 142 -20.63 6.91 -1.50
N TYR A 143 -21.51 7.70 -0.90
CA TYR A 143 -21.20 8.70 0.11
C TYR A 143 -20.63 8.11 1.42
N ILE A 144 -21.19 6.99 1.91
CA ILE A 144 -20.73 6.33 3.16
C ILE A 144 -19.36 5.69 2.93
N ILE A 145 -19.18 5.12 1.74
CA ILE A 145 -17.93 4.56 1.23
C ILE A 145 -16.83 5.62 1.11
N MET A 146 -17.15 6.80 0.56
CA MET A 146 -16.22 7.93 0.49
C MET A 146 -15.79 8.43 1.88
N ASN A 147 -16.66 8.33 2.89
CA ASN A 147 -16.33 8.63 4.28
C ASN A 147 -15.41 7.57 4.93
N TYR A 148 -15.60 6.28 4.63
CA TYR A 148 -14.70 5.22 5.06
C TYR A 148 -13.31 5.34 4.42
N LEU A 149 -13.26 5.67 3.12
CA LEU A 149 -12.01 5.94 2.42
C LEU A 149 -11.19 7.07 3.06
N GLN A 150 -11.84 8.08 3.65
CA GLN A 150 -11.15 9.16 4.37
C GLN A 150 -10.49 8.73 5.68
N SER A 151 -11.03 7.73 6.38
CA SER A 151 -10.42 7.22 7.61
C SER A 151 -9.15 6.41 7.31
N ILE A 152 -9.09 5.79 6.12
CA ILE A 152 -7.98 4.95 5.67
C ILE A 152 -6.92 5.75 4.90
N ASP A 153 -7.32 6.73 4.09
CA ASP A 153 -6.41 7.55 3.29
C ASP A 153 -6.76 9.05 3.38
N PRO A 154 -6.12 9.81 4.29
CA PRO A 154 -6.46 11.21 4.58
C PRO A 154 -6.04 12.18 3.45
N VAL A 155 -5.48 11.67 2.35
CA VAL A 155 -4.96 12.48 1.24
C VAL A 155 -6.11 13.09 0.42
N LYS A 156 -7.29 12.45 0.37
CA LYS A 156 -8.47 12.96 -0.34
C LYS A 156 -9.31 13.84 0.60
N LYS A 157 -9.09 15.16 0.57
CA LYS A 157 -9.96 16.14 1.23
C LYS A 157 -11.30 16.21 0.50
N LEU A 158 -12.28 15.43 0.96
CA LEU A 158 -13.67 15.44 0.54
C LEU A 158 -14.51 16.06 1.67
N ALA A 159 -15.51 16.87 1.32
CA ALA A 159 -16.32 17.62 2.27
C ALA A 159 -17.57 16.82 2.68
N TYR A 160 -17.40 15.83 3.54
CA TYR A 160 -18.47 14.94 3.97
C TYR A 160 -18.55 14.80 5.51
N LYS A 161 -19.72 14.38 6.01
CA LYS A 161 -19.98 14.21 7.45
C LYS A 161 -19.13 13.05 7.98
N LYS A 162 -18.28 13.34 8.97
CA LYS A 162 -17.49 12.30 9.65
C LYS A 162 -18.42 11.26 10.29
N PRO A 163 -18.26 9.96 9.99
CA PRO A 163 -19.08 8.91 10.57
C PRO A 163 -18.78 8.72 12.05
N THR A 164 -19.78 8.29 12.80
CA THR A 164 -19.64 7.89 14.20
C THR A 164 -18.97 6.52 14.29
N LYS A 165 -18.36 6.21 15.45
CA LYS A 165 -17.73 4.90 15.68
C LYS A 165 -18.71 3.74 15.46
N LYS A 166 -19.96 3.88 15.93
CA LYS A 166 -21.00 2.85 15.77
C LYS A 166 -21.33 2.60 14.29
N GLU A 167 -21.49 3.66 13.50
CA GLU A 167 -21.73 3.52 12.06
C GLU A 167 -20.57 2.82 11.33
N ILE A 168 -19.32 3.03 11.79
CA ILE A 168 -18.14 2.32 11.26
C ILE A 168 -18.19 0.84 11.65
N ASP A 169 -18.43 0.54 12.93
CA ASP A 169 -18.46 -0.83 13.45
C ASP A 169 -19.59 -1.65 12.79
N ASP A 170 -20.78 -1.06 12.61
CA ASP A 170 -21.92 -1.68 11.94
C ASP A 170 -21.60 -1.97 10.46
N TYR A 171 -20.93 -1.03 9.77
CA TYR A 171 -20.51 -1.21 8.38
C TYR A 171 -19.43 -2.28 8.22
N ASP A 172 -18.42 -2.30 9.09
CA ASP A 172 -17.38 -3.34 9.08
C ASP A 172 -17.99 -4.74 9.31
N ALA A 173 -19.02 -4.85 10.17
CA ALA A 173 -19.75 -6.09 10.39
C ALA A 173 -20.52 -6.57 9.14
N MET A 174 -21.17 -5.65 8.42
CA MET A 174 -21.84 -5.94 7.14
C MET A 174 -20.83 -6.44 6.08
N CYS A 175 -19.67 -5.78 5.98
CA CYS A 175 -18.62 -6.16 5.04
C CYS A 175 -18.05 -7.54 5.36
N ALA A 176 -17.85 -7.84 6.65
CA ALA A 176 -17.41 -9.17 7.09
C ALA A 176 -18.45 -10.27 6.81
N ALA A 177 -19.74 -9.95 6.87
CA ALA A 177 -20.80 -10.88 6.47
C ALA A 177 -20.78 -11.14 4.95
N ALA A 178 -20.69 -10.08 4.14
CA ALA A 178 -20.63 -10.20 2.68
C ALA A 178 -19.40 -11.02 2.21
N ALA A 179 -18.24 -10.77 2.82
CA ALA A 179 -17.03 -11.54 2.53
C ALA A 179 -17.16 -13.03 2.91
N ARG A 180 -17.83 -13.34 4.04
CA ARG A 180 -18.08 -14.73 4.47
C ARG A 180 -19.03 -15.46 3.52
N GLN A 181 -20.14 -14.82 3.16
CA GLN A 181 -21.11 -15.37 2.21
C GLN A 181 -20.45 -15.68 0.86
N TYR A 182 -19.54 -14.81 0.41
CA TYR A 182 -18.76 -15.06 -0.80
C TYR A 182 -17.84 -16.28 -0.68
N VAL A 183 -17.15 -16.45 0.44
CA VAL A 183 -16.30 -17.64 0.67
C VAL A 183 -17.14 -18.91 0.72
N GLU A 184 -18.30 -18.85 1.39
CA GLU A 184 -19.25 -19.97 1.45
C GLU A 184 -19.78 -20.35 0.08
N SER A 185 -20.07 -19.37 -0.80
CA SER A 185 -20.52 -19.67 -2.17
C SER A 185 -19.43 -20.31 -3.02
N VAL A 186 -18.19 -19.85 -2.91
CA VAL A 186 -17.05 -20.46 -3.63
C VAL A 186 -16.80 -21.90 -3.16
N LEU A 187 -16.83 -22.14 -1.84
CA LEU A 187 -16.68 -23.48 -1.27
C LEU A 187 -17.85 -24.43 -1.60
N ALA A 188 -19.01 -23.89 -1.97
CA ALA A 188 -20.14 -24.68 -2.45
C ALA A 188 -19.95 -25.08 -3.92
N GLU A 189 -19.49 -24.15 -4.77
CA GLU A 189 -19.19 -24.41 -6.19
C GLU A 189 -18.08 -25.46 -6.36
N GLU A 190 -17.04 -25.44 -5.53
CA GLU A 190 -15.95 -26.44 -5.56
C GLU A 190 -16.42 -27.87 -5.20
N LYS A 191 -17.53 -28.02 -4.45
CA LYS A 191 -18.06 -29.35 -4.07
C LYS A 191 -18.94 -29.97 -5.15
N ASP A 192 -19.49 -29.17 -6.04
CA ASP A 192 -20.37 -29.63 -7.11
C ASP A 192 -19.58 -30.05 -8.36
N GLU A 193 -18.30 -29.67 -8.49
CA GLU A 193 -17.40 -30.11 -9.58
C GLU A 193 -16.75 -31.48 -9.36
N ASP A 194 -16.81 -32.04 -8.15
CA ASP A 194 -16.24 -33.33 -7.75
C ASP A 194 -17.24 -34.52 -7.78
N LEU A 195 -18.43 -34.34 -8.39
CA LEU A 195 -19.53 -35.32 -8.50
C LEU A 195 -19.87 -35.67 -9.96
#